data_AF-A0A4Q3WLC9-F1
#
_entry.id   AF-A0A4Q3WLC9-F1
#
_cell.length_a   1.000
_cell.length_b   1.000
_cell.length_c   1.000
_cell.angle_alpha   90.00
_cell.angle_beta   90.00
_cell.angle_gamma   90.00
#
_symmetry.space_group_name_H-M   'P 1'
#
loop_
_entity.id
_entity.type
_entity.pdbx_description
1 polymer ?
#
loop_
_entity_poly.entity_id
_entity_poly.type
_entity_poly.pdbx_seq_one_letter_code
_entity_poly.pdbx_strand_id
1 'polypeptide(L)'
;MTSMHDDLNNPATAALWGKVVEGFKYISGSGWENRANYEHFWSLVRHLYKLAYGEKAELPVEYKASLAFMFAGHAGRIRKGIRPRPYFHHILMVVYLAWLLRLPSYLIAAAIHHDDIEDIPKNLGVTDLWVIAELKWLISEPSLETVVNLTNKQHPDGKHAGQMEKMATIHTEEATLKLIDRICNLWDMRRDKPKDFTPDRIRQECTNAQQLADAMPTPAPPEVLALLRISINLLLKENSLTPA
;
A
#
# COMPACT_ATOMS: atom_id res chain seq x y z
N MET A 1 -23.77 -5.82 -2.68
CA MET A 1 -22.50 -5.91 -1.94
C MET A 1 -22.70 -6.91 -0.82
N THR A 2 -21.82 -7.89 -0.67
CA THR A 2 -21.74 -8.70 0.55
C THR A 2 -21.43 -7.79 1.73
N SER A 3 -22.03 -8.04 2.89
CA SER A 3 -21.81 -7.21 4.07
C SER A 3 -20.43 -7.51 4.69
N MET A 4 -19.83 -6.54 5.38
CA MET A 4 -18.60 -6.76 6.15
C MET A 4 -18.73 -7.94 7.13
N HIS A 5 -19.94 -8.17 7.64
CA HIS A 5 -20.24 -9.32 8.49
C HIS A 5 -20.06 -10.64 7.75
N ASP A 6 -20.47 -10.73 6.49
CA ASP A 6 -20.33 -11.94 5.68
C ASP A 6 -18.85 -12.27 5.42
N ASP A 7 -18.02 -11.25 5.16
CA ASP A 7 -16.58 -11.45 4.94
C ASP A 7 -15.86 -11.93 6.21
N LEU A 8 -16.17 -11.34 7.37
CA LEU A 8 -15.54 -11.71 8.65
C LEU A 8 -16.11 -13.01 9.25
N ASN A 9 -17.24 -13.51 8.75
CA ASN A 9 -17.74 -14.85 9.10
C ASN A 9 -16.91 -15.97 8.44
N ASN A 10 -16.13 -15.67 7.39
CA ASN A 10 -15.17 -16.61 6.84
C ASN A 10 -13.92 -16.69 7.77
N PRO A 11 -13.60 -17.85 8.35
CA PRO A 11 -12.47 -17.97 9.30
C PRO A 11 -11.11 -17.61 8.70
N ALA A 12 -10.89 -17.89 7.42
CA ALA A 12 -9.64 -17.56 6.74
C ALA A 12 -9.49 -16.04 6.56
N THR A 13 -10.56 -15.37 6.10
CA THR A 13 -10.60 -13.91 5.99
C THR A 13 -10.44 -13.24 7.34
N ALA A 14 -11.11 -13.74 8.39
CA ALA A 14 -10.99 -13.21 9.74
C ALA A 14 -9.56 -13.36 10.29
N ALA A 15 -8.92 -14.52 10.07
CA ALA A 15 -7.54 -14.75 10.48
C ALA A 15 -6.54 -13.84 9.72
N LEU A 16 -6.73 -13.67 8.41
CA LEU A 16 -5.96 -12.75 7.60
C LEU A 16 -6.12 -11.31 8.10
N TRP A 17 -7.36 -10.86 8.30
CA TRP A 17 -7.67 -9.53 8.81
C TRP A 17 -7.04 -9.30 10.20
N GLY A 18 -7.06 -10.31 11.08
CA GLY A 18 -6.38 -10.25 12.38
C GLY A 18 -4.89 -9.92 12.24
N LYS A 19 -4.19 -10.60 11.32
CA LYS A 19 -2.77 -10.32 11.03
C LYS A 19 -2.57 -8.93 10.42
N VAL A 20 -3.43 -8.52 9.48
CA VAL A 20 -3.40 -7.17 8.90
C VAL A 20 -3.50 -6.12 9.99
N VAL A 21 -4.48 -6.25 10.90
CA VAL A 21 -4.66 -5.31 12.02
C VAL A 21 -3.46 -5.31 12.95
N GLU A 22 -2.90 -6.48 13.28
CA GLU A 22 -1.72 -6.60 14.13
C GLU A 22 -0.51 -5.87 13.53
N GLY A 23 -0.14 -6.20 12.29
CA GLY A 23 0.99 -5.56 11.62
C GLY A 23 0.76 -4.07 11.36
N PHE A 24 -0.44 -3.67 10.96
CA PHE A 24 -0.77 -2.25 10.77
C PHE A 24 -0.74 -1.48 12.08
N LYS A 25 -1.25 -2.04 13.19
CA LYS A 25 -1.09 -1.47 14.54
C LYS A 25 0.37 -1.39 14.95
N TYR A 26 1.17 -2.40 14.62
CA TYR A 26 2.59 -2.39 14.92
C TYR A 26 3.35 -1.33 14.10
N ILE A 27 2.99 -1.07 12.84
CA ILE A 27 3.56 0.05 12.05
C ILE A 27 3.09 1.39 12.61
N SER A 28 1.82 1.47 13.01
CA SER A 28 1.17 2.72 13.36
C SER A 28 1.39 3.20 14.80
N GLY A 29 1.22 2.30 15.77
CA GLY A 29 1.04 2.62 17.19
C GLY A 29 2.29 2.51 18.05
N SER A 30 3.43 2.20 17.47
CA SER A 30 4.64 1.85 18.21
C SER A 30 5.47 3.07 18.63
N GLY A 31 4.82 4.23 18.77
CA GLY A 31 5.41 5.46 19.30
C GLY A 31 6.38 6.17 18.36
N TRP A 32 6.52 5.70 17.10
CA TRP A 32 7.54 6.16 16.15
C TRP A 32 7.10 7.33 15.27
N GLU A 33 6.12 8.12 15.72
CA GLU A 33 5.54 9.20 14.93
C GLU A 33 6.61 10.26 14.51
N ASN A 34 7.80 10.29 15.15
CA ASN A 34 8.82 11.31 14.88
C ASN A 34 10.26 10.82 14.58
N ARG A 35 10.50 9.54 14.25
CA ARG A 35 11.89 9.05 14.03
C ARG A 35 12.07 8.27 12.73
N ALA A 36 12.65 8.92 11.73
CA ALA A 36 13.28 8.23 10.60
C ALA A 36 14.68 7.73 11.02
N ASN A 37 14.72 6.69 11.85
CA ASN A 37 15.97 6.06 12.30
C ASN A 37 16.15 4.69 11.64
N TYR A 38 17.32 4.47 11.05
CA TYR A 38 17.68 3.27 10.30
C TYR A 38 17.65 1.96 11.11
N GLU A 39 18.13 1.97 12.36
CA GLU A 39 18.08 0.78 13.23
C GLU A 39 16.64 0.35 13.53
N HIS A 40 15.78 1.35 13.73
CA HIS A 40 14.37 1.14 14.03
C HIS A 40 13.61 0.63 12.82
N PHE A 41 13.90 1.18 11.63
CA PHE A 41 13.38 0.67 10.37
C PHE A 41 13.63 -0.83 10.24
N TRP A 42 14.86 -1.30 10.51
CA TRP A 42 15.16 -2.73 10.43
C TRP A 42 14.48 -3.58 11.50
N SER A 43 14.30 -3.06 12.71
CA SER A 43 13.51 -3.74 13.74
C SER A 43 12.07 -3.96 13.27
N LEU A 44 11.45 -2.91 12.71
CA LEU A 44 10.10 -2.96 12.16
C LEU A 44 9.98 -3.96 11.01
N VAL A 45 10.86 -3.86 10.01
CA VAL A 45 10.89 -4.78 8.86
C VAL A 45 11.00 -6.23 9.31
N ARG A 46 11.94 -6.56 10.20
CA ARG A 46 12.14 -7.93 10.68
C ARG A 46 10.92 -8.46 11.42
N HIS A 47 10.30 -7.63 12.27
CA HIS A 47 9.09 -8.02 12.98
C HIS A 47 7.94 -8.32 12.00
N LEU A 48 7.69 -7.44 11.03
CA LEU A 48 6.63 -7.63 10.03
C LEU A 48 6.87 -8.87 9.17
N TYR A 49 8.12 -9.12 8.77
CA TYR A 49 8.47 -10.30 7.99
C TYR A 49 8.22 -11.60 8.78
N LYS A 50 8.60 -11.63 10.06
CA LYS A 50 8.32 -12.76 10.97
C LYS A 50 6.84 -12.94 11.23
N LEU A 51 6.09 -11.86 11.38
CA LEU A 51 4.64 -11.93 11.53
C LEU A 51 3.97 -12.53 10.29
N ALA A 52 4.51 -12.26 9.09
CA ALA A 52 4.01 -12.82 7.84
C ALA A 52 4.46 -14.27 7.58
N TYR A 53 5.74 -14.60 7.81
CA TYR A 53 6.34 -15.88 7.40
C TYR A 53 6.69 -16.84 8.57
N GLY A 54 6.51 -16.40 9.81
CA GLY A 54 6.81 -17.14 11.04
C GLY A 54 8.09 -16.67 11.75
N GLU A 55 8.19 -16.96 13.05
CA GLU A 55 9.27 -16.46 13.93
C GLU A 55 10.70 -16.82 13.49
N LYS A 56 10.84 -17.94 12.77
CA LYS A 56 12.13 -18.45 12.26
C LYS A 56 12.47 -17.92 10.86
N ALA A 57 11.59 -17.14 10.24
CA ALA A 57 11.81 -16.63 8.90
C ALA A 57 12.92 -15.57 8.89
N GLU A 58 13.80 -15.66 7.91
CA GLU A 58 14.87 -14.69 7.67
C GLU A 58 14.54 -13.85 6.45
N LEU A 59 14.69 -12.53 6.58
CA LEU A 59 14.45 -11.61 5.47
C LEU A 59 15.47 -11.88 4.34
N PRO A 60 15.01 -12.17 3.11
CA PRO A 60 15.87 -12.37 1.96
C PRO A 60 16.81 -11.19 1.69
N VAL A 61 18.00 -11.46 1.16
CA VAL A 61 19.05 -10.45 0.95
C VAL A 61 18.62 -9.42 -0.09
N GLU A 62 17.96 -9.87 -1.15
CA GLU A 62 17.39 -9.04 -2.19
C GLU A 62 16.40 -8.00 -1.63
N TYR A 63 15.55 -8.40 -0.67
CA TYR A 63 14.63 -7.46 -0.04
C TYR A 63 15.35 -6.45 0.86
N LYS A 64 16.48 -6.83 1.48
CA LYS A 64 17.26 -5.88 2.29
C LYS A 64 17.81 -4.74 1.43
N ALA A 65 18.35 -5.03 0.25
CA ALA A 65 18.87 -4.00 -0.64
C ALA A 65 17.75 -3.05 -1.12
N SER A 66 16.62 -3.62 -1.59
CA SER A 66 15.42 -2.86 -1.98
C SER A 66 14.88 -1.96 -0.86
N LEU A 67 14.73 -2.52 0.34
CA LEU A 67 14.22 -1.78 1.50
C LEU A 67 15.16 -0.66 1.95
N ALA A 68 16.48 -0.86 1.86
CA ALA A 68 17.45 0.18 2.17
C ALA A 68 17.38 1.35 1.17
N PHE A 69 17.27 1.04 -0.12
CA PHE A 69 17.11 2.05 -1.17
C PHE A 69 15.82 2.86 -0.96
N MET A 70 14.69 2.18 -0.79
CA MET A 70 13.39 2.82 -0.53
C MET A 70 13.45 3.71 0.73
N PHE A 71 14.01 3.21 1.83
CA PHE A 71 14.12 3.98 3.07
C PHE A 71 14.92 5.27 2.88
N ALA A 72 16.04 5.20 2.14
CA ALA A 72 16.87 6.36 1.84
C ALA A 72 16.17 7.34 0.89
N GLY A 73 15.52 6.84 -0.17
CA GLY A 73 14.82 7.65 -1.17
C GLY A 73 13.65 8.45 -0.60
N HIS A 74 12.95 7.88 0.40
CA HIS A 74 11.82 8.54 1.08
C HIS A 74 12.22 9.24 2.39
N ALA A 75 13.52 9.41 2.65
CA ALA A 75 13.98 10.11 3.84
C ALA A 75 13.43 11.55 3.88
N GLY A 76 12.84 11.92 5.02
CA GLY A 76 12.22 13.24 5.22
C GLY A 76 10.83 13.42 4.59
N ARG A 77 10.31 12.45 3.82
CA ARG A 77 8.91 12.46 3.38
C ARG A 77 7.99 12.07 4.53
N ILE A 78 6.84 12.74 4.59
CA ILE A 78 5.84 12.58 5.65
C ILE A 78 4.48 12.23 5.03
N ARG A 79 3.74 11.32 5.66
CA ARG A 79 2.37 10.96 5.27
C ARG A 79 1.40 12.12 5.49
N LYS A 80 0.38 12.16 4.65
CA LYS A 80 -0.76 13.08 4.79
C LYS A 80 -1.59 12.60 5.98
N GLY A 81 -1.87 13.50 6.92
CA GLY A 81 -2.59 13.21 8.16
C GLY A 81 -2.45 14.35 9.15
N ILE A 82 -3.12 14.26 10.30
CA ILE A 82 -2.97 15.23 11.38
C ILE A 82 -1.63 15.02 12.10
N ARG A 83 -1.16 13.77 12.15
CA ARG A 83 0.12 13.44 12.81
C ARG A 83 1.21 13.22 11.75
N PRO A 84 2.37 13.88 11.87
CA PRO A 84 3.49 13.58 10.99
C PRO A 84 3.89 12.11 11.21
N ARG A 85 4.05 11.37 10.12
CA ARG A 85 4.59 10.02 10.12
C ARG A 85 5.51 9.85 8.92
N PRO A 86 6.68 9.20 9.05
CA PRO A 86 7.53 8.91 7.90
C PRO A 86 6.79 8.18 6.77
N TYR A 87 7.06 8.56 5.52
CA TYR A 87 6.38 8.00 4.35
C TYR A 87 6.58 6.49 4.20
N PHE A 88 7.78 5.99 4.57
CA PHE A 88 8.09 4.56 4.52
C PHE A 88 7.10 3.70 5.33
N HIS A 89 6.38 4.24 6.31
CA HIS A 89 5.34 3.49 7.02
C HIS A 89 4.24 2.99 6.08
N HIS A 90 3.83 3.81 5.10
CA HIS A 90 2.84 3.41 4.11
C HIS A 90 3.39 2.29 3.22
N ILE A 91 4.61 2.46 2.71
CA ILE A 91 5.26 1.45 1.89
C ILE A 91 5.38 0.12 2.65
N LEU A 92 5.75 0.15 3.93
CA LEU A 92 5.80 -1.05 4.76
C LEU A 92 4.43 -1.71 4.99
N MET A 93 3.33 -0.95 5.01
CA MET A 93 1.99 -1.53 5.04
C MET A 93 1.69 -2.30 3.74
N VAL A 94 2.02 -1.71 2.58
CA VAL A 94 1.84 -2.33 1.26
C VAL A 94 2.68 -3.60 1.15
N VAL A 95 3.97 -3.53 1.52
CA VAL A 95 4.90 -4.66 1.52
C VAL A 95 4.45 -5.76 2.48
N TYR A 96 4.02 -5.39 3.69
CA TYR A 96 3.53 -6.36 4.67
C TYR A 96 2.28 -7.09 4.17
N LEU A 97 1.35 -6.38 3.53
CA LEU A 97 0.17 -7.01 2.95
C LEU A 97 0.54 -7.93 1.78
N ALA A 98 1.48 -7.55 0.91
CA ALA A 98 2.02 -8.41 -0.13
C ALA A 98 2.66 -9.70 0.44
N TRP A 99 3.36 -9.60 1.57
CA TRP A 99 3.93 -10.76 2.28
C TRP A 99 2.86 -11.69 2.86
N LEU A 100 1.81 -11.14 3.47
CA LEU A 100 0.69 -11.91 4.02
C LEU A 100 -0.06 -12.67 2.94
N LEU A 101 -0.24 -12.04 1.77
CA LEU A 101 -0.92 -12.59 0.62
C LEU A 101 -0.06 -13.54 -0.22
N ARG A 102 1.21 -13.76 0.17
CA ARG A 102 2.15 -14.63 -0.54
C ARG A 102 2.29 -14.27 -2.03
N LEU A 103 2.32 -12.98 -2.33
CA LEU A 103 2.51 -12.53 -3.71
C LEU A 103 3.87 -13.02 -4.26
N PRO A 104 3.98 -13.21 -5.59
CA PRO A 104 5.25 -13.52 -6.24
C PRO A 104 6.36 -12.54 -5.85
N SER A 105 7.61 -13.04 -5.81
CA SER A 105 8.76 -12.24 -5.40
C SER A 105 8.93 -10.95 -6.21
N TYR A 106 8.60 -10.99 -7.51
CA TYR A 106 8.69 -9.83 -8.39
C TYR A 106 7.68 -8.74 -8.01
N LEU A 107 6.45 -9.09 -7.58
CA LEU A 107 5.45 -8.16 -7.07
C LEU A 107 5.81 -7.63 -5.68
N ILE A 108 6.45 -8.44 -4.83
CA ILE A 108 6.94 -7.96 -3.53
C ILE A 108 8.02 -6.90 -3.74
N ALA A 109 8.95 -7.11 -4.68
CA ALA A 109 9.93 -6.09 -5.04
C ALA A 109 9.25 -4.83 -5.62
N ALA A 110 8.25 -4.99 -6.48
CA ALA A 110 7.45 -3.86 -6.96
C ALA A 110 6.70 -3.13 -5.83
N ALA A 111 6.17 -3.85 -4.84
CA ALA A 111 5.51 -3.28 -3.67
C ALA A 111 6.46 -2.41 -2.83
N ILE A 112 7.74 -2.80 -2.72
CA ILE A 112 8.76 -2.00 -2.05
C ILE A 112 8.97 -0.66 -2.77
N HIS A 113 8.91 -0.65 -4.11
CA HIS A 113 9.30 0.49 -4.94
C HIS A 113 8.13 1.22 -5.63
N HIS A 114 6.87 0.86 -5.33
CA HIS A 114 5.70 1.29 -6.12
C HIS A 114 5.53 2.82 -6.21
N ASP A 115 6.02 3.55 -5.22
CA ASP A 115 5.97 5.01 -5.14
C ASP A 115 7.32 5.70 -5.42
N ASP A 116 8.40 4.96 -5.68
CA ASP A 116 9.75 5.55 -5.77
C ASP A 116 9.87 6.52 -6.95
N ILE A 117 9.27 6.19 -8.10
CA ILE A 117 9.29 7.06 -9.29
C ILE A 117 8.43 8.32 -9.08
N GLU A 118 7.29 8.20 -8.36
CA GLU A 118 6.35 9.31 -8.16
C GLU A 118 6.79 10.26 -7.03
N ASP A 119 7.29 9.69 -5.93
CA ASP A 119 7.37 10.37 -4.65
C ASP A 119 8.79 10.57 -4.08
N ILE A 120 9.85 10.03 -4.71
CA ILE A 120 11.21 10.45 -4.34
C ILE A 120 11.34 11.97 -4.57
N PRO A 121 11.77 12.76 -3.57
CA PRO A 121 11.74 14.22 -3.65
C PRO A 121 12.60 14.77 -4.79
N LYS A 122 11.97 15.48 -5.74
CA LYS A 122 12.66 16.13 -6.88
C LYS A 122 13.63 17.23 -6.46
N ASN A 123 13.48 17.79 -5.26
CA ASN A 123 14.43 18.77 -4.70
C ASN A 123 15.80 18.17 -4.35
N LEU A 124 15.96 16.85 -4.45
CA LEU A 124 17.27 16.18 -4.34
C LEU A 124 18.06 16.20 -5.66
N GLY A 125 17.54 16.83 -6.72
CA GLY A 125 18.15 16.79 -8.06
C GLY A 125 17.99 15.44 -8.77
N VAL A 126 17.17 14.56 -8.20
CA VAL A 126 16.87 13.22 -8.73
C VAL A 126 15.74 13.31 -9.75
N THR A 127 15.95 12.70 -10.92
CA THR A 127 14.93 12.60 -11.97
C THR A 127 14.29 11.22 -11.98
N ASP A 128 13.06 11.12 -12.50
CA ASP A 128 12.34 9.86 -12.69
C ASP A 128 13.20 8.85 -13.50
N LEU A 129 13.95 9.32 -14.50
CA LEU A 129 14.89 8.49 -15.29
C LEU A 129 16.07 7.97 -14.46
N TRP A 130 16.59 8.78 -13.54
CA TRP A 130 17.64 8.33 -12.62
C TRP A 130 17.11 7.25 -11.68
N VAL A 131 15.92 7.43 -11.10
CA VAL A 131 15.30 6.42 -10.23
C VAL A 131 15.11 5.11 -10.99
N ILE A 132 14.58 5.16 -12.21
CA ILE A 132 14.43 3.99 -13.08
C ILE A 132 15.80 3.33 -13.35
N ALA A 133 16.85 4.11 -13.61
CA ALA A 133 18.18 3.57 -13.85
C ALA A 133 18.77 2.87 -12.61
N GLU A 134 18.56 3.40 -11.41
CA GLU A 134 18.99 2.75 -10.16
C GLU A 134 18.18 1.47 -9.89
N LEU A 135 16.87 1.50 -10.10
CA LEU A 135 16.02 0.32 -9.92
C LEU A 135 16.39 -0.82 -10.88
N LYS A 136 16.81 -0.52 -12.11
CA LYS A 136 17.32 -1.54 -13.06
C LYS A 136 18.47 -2.38 -12.51
N TRP A 137 19.30 -1.80 -11.64
CA TRP A 137 20.41 -2.52 -11.00
C TRP A 137 19.98 -3.31 -9.75
N LEU A 138 18.83 -2.95 -9.17
CA LEU A 138 18.39 -3.42 -7.86
C LEU A 138 17.35 -4.54 -7.94
N ILE A 139 16.47 -4.50 -8.94
CA ILE A 139 15.33 -5.40 -9.08
C ILE A 139 15.28 -6.03 -10.46
N SER A 140 14.52 -7.13 -10.57
CA SER A 140 14.32 -7.83 -11.85
C SER A 140 13.50 -6.99 -12.84
N GLU A 141 13.66 -7.25 -14.14
CA GLU A 141 12.91 -6.55 -15.20
C GLU A 141 11.38 -6.62 -14.99
N PRO A 142 10.77 -7.78 -14.65
CA PRO A 142 9.33 -7.82 -14.37
C PRO A 142 8.92 -6.93 -13.19
N SER A 143 9.75 -6.85 -12.15
CA SER A 143 9.49 -5.94 -11.02
C SER A 143 9.52 -4.48 -11.44
N LEU A 144 10.50 -4.09 -12.26
CA LEU A 144 10.62 -2.73 -12.74
C LEU A 144 9.47 -2.35 -13.66
N GLU A 145 9.09 -3.23 -14.58
CA GLU A 145 7.93 -3.02 -15.46
C GLU A 145 6.67 -2.77 -14.63
N THR A 146 6.43 -3.57 -13.59
CA THR A 146 5.32 -3.35 -12.67
C THR A 146 5.41 -2.00 -11.94
N VAL A 147 6.57 -1.59 -11.44
CA VAL A 147 6.73 -0.26 -10.80
C VAL A 147 6.37 0.87 -11.78
N VAL A 148 6.86 0.79 -13.02
CA VAL A 148 6.53 1.77 -14.08
C VAL A 148 5.04 1.75 -14.42
N ASN A 149 4.41 0.58 -14.45
CA ASN A 149 2.98 0.43 -14.70
C ASN A 149 2.12 1.00 -13.56
N LEU A 150 2.56 0.91 -12.31
CA LEU A 150 1.82 1.41 -11.15
C LEU A 150 2.02 2.90 -10.89
N THR A 151 3.11 3.48 -11.40
CA THR A 151 3.42 4.91 -11.29
C THR A 151 2.34 5.74 -11.96
N ASN A 152 1.73 6.67 -11.22
CA ASN A 152 0.66 7.49 -11.80
C ASN A 152 1.27 8.54 -12.75
N LYS A 153 0.71 8.64 -13.96
CA LYS A 153 1.04 9.70 -14.91
C LYS A 153 0.02 10.83 -14.83
N GLN A 154 0.42 12.03 -15.25
CA GLN A 154 -0.53 13.13 -15.38
C GLN A 154 -1.63 12.75 -16.38
N HIS A 155 -2.88 12.97 -15.99
CA HIS A 155 -4.05 12.67 -16.81
C HIS A 155 -4.95 13.91 -16.88
N PRO A 156 -5.48 14.30 -18.06
CA PRO A 156 -6.31 15.51 -18.22
C PRO A 156 -7.51 15.56 -17.27
N ASP A 157 -8.17 14.42 -17.09
CA ASP A 157 -9.37 14.29 -16.23
C ASP A 157 -9.03 13.97 -14.76
N GLY A 158 -7.75 14.12 -14.40
CA GLY A 158 -7.26 13.92 -13.04
C GLY A 158 -6.84 12.48 -12.73
N LYS A 159 -6.22 12.32 -11.55
CA LYS A 159 -5.53 11.10 -11.13
C LYS A 159 -6.45 9.86 -11.13
N HIS A 160 -7.70 9.99 -10.70
CA HIS A 160 -8.63 8.86 -10.62
C HIS A 160 -9.02 8.32 -11.99
N ALA A 161 -9.30 9.20 -12.97
CA ALA A 161 -9.63 8.80 -14.33
C ALA A 161 -8.49 7.99 -14.98
N GLY A 162 -7.25 8.49 -14.88
CA GLY A 162 -6.09 7.77 -15.38
C GLY A 162 -5.85 6.43 -14.67
N GLN A 163 -6.17 6.33 -13.37
CA GLN A 163 -6.12 5.05 -12.65
C GLN A 163 -7.17 4.07 -13.19
N MET A 164 -8.39 4.52 -13.47
CA MET A 164 -9.45 3.67 -14.03
C MET A 164 -9.06 3.09 -15.40
N GLU A 165 -8.56 3.92 -16.31
CA GLU A 165 -8.09 3.48 -17.63
C GLU A 165 -6.95 2.45 -17.52
N LYS A 166 -6.03 2.69 -16.58
CA LYS A 166 -4.92 1.76 -16.31
C LYS A 166 -5.44 0.44 -15.74
N MET A 167 -6.32 0.47 -14.74
CA MET A 167 -6.90 -0.74 -14.12
C MET A 167 -7.66 -1.62 -15.12
N ALA A 168 -8.26 -1.02 -16.16
CA ALA A 168 -8.94 -1.75 -17.22
C ALA A 168 -8.01 -2.52 -18.18
N THR A 169 -6.71 -2.21 -18.18
CA THR A 169 -5.76 -2.72 -19.19
C THR A 169 -4.53 -3.42 -18.62
N ILE A 170 -4.14 -3.15 -17.37
CA ILE A 170 -2.98 -3.79 -16.74
C ILE A 170 -3.26 -5.24 -16.34
N HIS A 171 -2.17 -5.98 -16.13
CA HIS A 171 -2.25 -7.35 -15.64
C HIS A 171 -2.93 -7.43 -14.27
N THR A 172 -3.73 -8.47 -14.06
CA THR A 172 -4.50 -8.68 -12.81
C THR A 172 -3.62 -8.67 -11.56
N GLU A 173 -2.40 -9.19 -11.66
CA GLU A 173 -1.42 -9.20 -10.56
C GLU A 173 -0.97 -7.77 -10.18
N GLU A 174 -0.70 -6.92 -11.17
CA GLU A 174 -0.34 -5.51 -10.95
C GLU A 174 -1.54 -4.71 -10.40
N ALA A 175 -2.72 -4.91 -10.98
CA ALA A 175 -3.97 -4.31 -10.48
C ALA A 175 -4.25 -4.72 -9.04
N THR A 176 -3.96 -5.97 -8.66
CA THR A 176 -4.07 -6.45 -7.29
C THR A 176 -3.15 -5.66 -6.35
N LEU A 177 -1.91 -5.39 -6.75
CA LEU A 177 -0.99 -4.56 -5.97
C LEU A 177 -1.49 -3.11 -5.84
N LYS A 178 -2.12 -2.55 -6.88
CA LYS A 178 -2.77 -1.24 -6.80
C LYS A 178 -3.94 -1.20 -5.79
N LEU A 179 -4.72 -2.29 -5.71
CA LEU A 179 -5.76 -2.42 -4.69
C LEU A 179 -5.19 -2.58 -3.27
N ILE A 180 -4.06 -3.26 -3.12
CA ILE A 180 -3.34 -3.36 -1.84
C ILE A 180 -2.87 -1.98 -1.36
N ASP A 181 -2.28 -1.16 -2.24
CA ASP A 181 -1.98 0.25 -1.96
C ASP A 181 -3.25 1.00 -1.50
N ARG A 182 -4.35 0.85 -2.25
CA ARG A 182 -5.63 1.49 -1.90
C ARG A 182 -6.16 1.07 -0.53
N ILE A 183 -6.08 -0.21 -0.18
CA ILE A 183 -6.45 -0.74 1.16
C ILE A 183 -5.61 -0.06 2.25
N CYS A 184 -4.30 0.07 2.05
CA CYS A 184 -3.41 0.73 2.99
C CYS A 184 -3.74 2.22 3.16
N ASN A 185 -4.10 2.91 2.07
CA ASN A 185 -4.54 4.31 2.10
C ASN A 185 -5.87 4.49 2.86
N LEU A 186 -6.84 3.59 2.69
CA LEU A 186 -8.10 3.63 3.45
C LEU A 186 -7.87 3.40 4.94
N TRP A 187 -6.94 2.51 5.31
CA TRP A 187 -6.54 2.33 6.72
C TRP A 187 -5.91 3.60 7.28
N ASP A 188 -4.97 4.21 6.55
CA ASP A 188 -4.34 5.46 6.96
C ASP A 188 -5.38 6.57 7.18
N MET A 189 -6.34 6.71 6.28
CA MET A 189 -7.43 7.69 6.40
C MET A 189 -8.33 7.42 7.60
N ARG A 190 -8.62 6.16 7.87
CA ARG A 190 -9.41 5.76 9.04
C ARG A 190 -8.71 6.20 10.34
N ARG A 191 -7.41 5.99 10.43
CA ARG A 191 -6.62 6.32 11.62
C ARG A 191 -6.34 7.82 11.77
N ASP A 192 -5.94 8.47 10.69
CA ASP A 192 -5.31 9.79 10.71
C ASP A 192 -5.56 10.54 9.39
N LYS A 193 -6.83 10.75 9.04
CA LYS A 193 -7.20 11.54 7.86
C LYS A 193 -6.68 12.98 7.95
N PRO A 194 -6.37 13.61 6.81
CA PRO A 194 -6.13 15.05 6.75
C PRO A 194 -7.33 15.84 7.31
N LYS A 195 -7.05 16.97 7.97
CA LYS A 195 -8.05 17.79 8.66
C LYS A 195 -9.15 18.33 7.74
N ASP A 196 -8.83 18.52 6.47
CA ASP A 196 -9.69 19.03 5.41
C ASP A 196 -10.57 17.95 4.75
N PHE A 197 -10.44 16.67 5.14
CA PHE A 197 -11.27 15.61 4.56
C PHE A 197 -12.70 15.66 5.11
N THR A 198 -13.59 16.21 4.29
CA THR A 198 -15.04 16.26 4.52
C THR A 198 -15.68 14.87 4.44
N PRO A 199 -16.89 14.67 4.99
CA PRO A 199 -17.67 13.45 4.79
C PRO A 199 -17.79 13.02 3.32
N ASP A 200 -18.02 13.98 2.42
CA ASP A 200 -18.16 13.70 0.98
C ASP A 200 -16.84 13.26 0.37
N ARG A 201 -15.71 13.83 0.81
CA ARG A 201 -14.38 13.37 0.38
C ARG A 201 -14.13 11.92 0.80
N ILE A 202 -14.54 11.53 2.01
CA ILE A 202 -14.41 10.16 2.50
C ILE A 202 -15.26 9.20 1.66
N ARG A 203 -16.51 9.57 1.38
CA ARG A 203 -17.39 8.78 0.49
C ARG A 203 -16.77 8.64 -0.89
N GLN A 204 -16.26 9.72 -1.46
CA GLN A 204 -15.61 9.70 -2.78
C GLN A 204 -14.40 8.77 -2.80
N GLU A 205 -13.56 8.77 -1.76
CA GLU A 205 -12.41 7.86 -1.69
C GLU A 205 -12.82 6.39 -1.55
N CYS A 206 -13.93 6.11 -0.85
CA CYS A 206 -14.52 4.76 -0.80
C CYS A 206 -15.08 4.33 -2.17
N THR A 207 -15.83 5.22 -2.84
CA THR A 207 -16.37 4.99 -4.18
C THR A 207 -15.25 4.77 -5.19
N ASN A 208 -14.21 5.61 -5.16
CA ASN A 208 -13.03 5.45 -6.02
C ASN A 208 -12.37 4.08 -5.81
N ALA A 209 -12.23 3.66 -4.56
CA ALA A 209 -11.63 2.36 -4.24
C ALA A 209 -12.44 1.19 -4.82
N GLN A 210 -13.77 1.24 -4.73
CA GLN A 210 -14.66 0.23 -5.33
C GLN A 210 -14.59 0.26 -6.86
N GLN A 211 -14.63 1.45 -7.47
CA GLN A 211 -14.54 1.61 -8.92
C GLN A 211 -13.24 1.04 -9.49
N LEU A 212 -12.11 1.19 -8.81
CA LEU A 212 -10.84 0.59 -9.24
C LEU A 212 -10.91 -0.94 -9.28
N ALA A 213 -11.58 -1.56 -8.29
CA ALA A 213 -11.78 -3.01 -8.29
C ALA A 213 -12.73 -3.47 -9.39
N ASP A 214 -13.80 -2.69 -9.63
CA ASP A 214 -14.80 -2.98 -10.66
C ASP A 214 -14.27 -2.78 -12.09
N ALA A 215 -13.25 -1.93 -12.27
CA ALA A 215 -12.62 -1.67 -13.56
C ALA A 215 -11.74 -2.82 -14.05
N MET A 216 -11.34 -3.74 -13.17
CA MET A 216 -10.43 -4.83 -13.54
C MET A 216 -11.10 -5.79 -14.52
N PRO A 217 -10.45 -6.17 -15.64
CA PRO A 217 -11.02 -7.12 -16.60
C PRO A 217 -11.18 -8.53 -16.02
N THR A 218 -10.38 -8.85 -15.00
CA THR A 218 -10.51 -10.06 -14.19
C THR A 218 -10.50 -9.65 -12.73
N PRO A 219 -11.44 -10.12 -11.89
CA PRO A 219 -11.48 -9.75 -10.49
C PRO A 219 -10.17 -10.06 -9.75
N ALA A 220 -9.81 -9.21 -8.80
CA ALA A 220 -8.71 -9.48 -7.88
C ALA A 220 -9.00 -10.74 -7.03
N PRO A 221 -7.97 -11.33 -6.39
CA PRO A 221 -8.16 -12.46 -5.48
C PRO A 221 -9.25 -12.20 -4.44
N PRO A 222 -10.11 -13.19 -4.12
CA PRO A 222 -11.25 -12.99 -3.21
C PRO A 222 -10.88 -12.38 -1.86
N GLU A 223 -9.73 -12.75 -1.31
CA GLU A 223 -9.19 -12.23 -0.07
C GLU A 223 -8.85 -10.73 -0.17
N VAL A 224 -8.33 -10.26 -1.31
CA VAL A 224 -8.03 -8.83 -1.53
C VAL A 224 -9.33 -8.04 -1.62
N LEU A 225 -10.33 -8.57 -2.34
CA LEU A 225 -11.65 -7.93 -2.42
C LEU A 225 -12.35 -7.89 -1.06
N ALA A 226 -12.20 -8.94 -0.24
CA ALA A 226 -12.73 -8.94 1.13
C ALA A 226 -12.04 -7.89 2.01
N LEU A 227 -10.70 -7.78 1.95
CA LEU A 227 -9.96 -6.75 2.68
C LEU A 227 -10.33 -5.33 2.24
N LEU A 228 -10.59 -5.12 0.94
CA LEU A 228 -11.08 -3.85 0.40
C LEU A 228 -12.44 -3.50 0.99
N ARG A 229 -13.41 -4.43 0.95
CA ARG A 229 -14.75 -4.24 1.52
C ARG A 229 -14.70 -3.98 3.02
N ILE A 230 -13.89 -4.73 3.77
CA ILE A 230 -13.70 -4.51 5.22
C ILE A 230 -13.16 -3.09 5.45
N SER A 231 -12.16 -2.66 4.69
CA SER A 231 -11.53 -1.34 4.84
C SER A 231 -12.51 -0.20 4.55
N ILE A 232 -13.30 -0.30 3.48
CA ILE A 232 -14.35 0.66 3.12
C ILE A 232 -15.39 0.74 4.24
N ASN A 233 -15.94 -0.41 4.66
CA ASN A 233 -17.00 -0.45 5.67
C ASN A 233 -16.54 0.10 7.02
N LEU A 234 -15.31 -0.19 7.44
CA LEU A 234 -14.76 0.35 8.68
C LEU A 234 -14.56 1.86 8.61
N LEU A 235 -14.05 2.38 7.48
CA LEU A 235 -13.86 3.81 7.29
C LEU A 235 -15.21 4.56 7.31
N LEU A 236 -16.23 4.05 6.61
CA LEU A 236 -17.57 4.63 6.62
C LEU A 236 -18.19 4.59 8.02
N LYS A 237 -18.13 3.44 8.70
CA LYS A 237 -18.67 3.25 10.05
C LYS A 237 -18.04 4.19 11.07
N GLU A 238 -16.72 4.37 11.05
CA GLU A 238 -16.00 5.24 11.99
C GLU A 238 -16.34 6.73 11.80
N ASN A 239 -16.86 7.09 10.63
CA ASN A 239 -17.30 8.45 10.32
C ASN A 239 -18.83 8.61 10.34
N SER A 240 -19.57 7.59 10.80
CA SER A 240 -21.05 7.56 10.79
C SER A 240 -21.66 7.84 9.42
N LEU A 241 -21.02 7.31 8.36
CA LEU A 241 -21.44 7.49 6.97
C LEU A 241 -22.04 6.20 6.41
N THR A 242 -22.95 6.36 5.46
CA THR A 242 -23.38 5.31 4.54
C THR A 242 -22.59 5.41 3.24
N PRO A 243 -22.51 4.31 2.44
CA PRO A 243 -22.07 4.40 1.05
C PRO A 243 -22.84 5.52 0.30
N ALA A 244 -22.16 6.14 -0.66
CA ALA A 244 -22.76 7.14 -1.54
C ALA A 244 -23.82 6.53 -2.46
#